data_AF-A0A0G4E963-F1
#
_entry.id   AF-A0A0G4E963-F1
#
_cell.length_a   1.000
_cell.length_b   1.000
_cell.length_c   1.000
_cell.angle_alpha   90.00
_cell.angle_beta   90.00
_cell.angle_gamma   90.00
#
_symmetry.space_group_name_H-M   'P 1'
#
loop_
_entity.id
_entity.type
_entity.pdbx_description
1 polymer ?
#
loop_
_entity_poly.entity_id
_entity_poly.type
_entity_poly.pdbx_seq_one_letter_code
_entity_poly.pdbx_strand_id
1 'polypeptide(L)'
;MAPAADDSPRESEPLLAYRALEAPIVEDEGIFADCLGCFYAFSECLTEKEKAALRRYKKKASVQYDPQSPEHEALLCKYFRLAFHLPDDVDVPEKADQWKELGFQNGDPRSDFRGGGLLSLQCMIYFAHKYSHHFETLMRESNRDYAARRARDPASSSYGMNGRGDSQDGTGGDHQQQRRQEGEPWEYPLSAVFVNITHFLVLYLKLNHAPGHNPAVGSDTASKKCLKAFARLALDERDCALEELFCCAAIRIHRLWKIKSLSPSTTLTDFPEVMQNTKRAIVGLFSRRPDHVLEFHQLFDTVAAAA
;
A
#
# COMPACT_ATOMS: atom_id res chain seq x y z
N MET A 1 -27.51 -6.17 24.98
CA MET A 1 -26.42 -7.13 24.72
C MET A 1 -26.29 -7.27 23.21
N ALA A 2 -25.28 -6.64 22.61
CA ALA A 2 -24.95 -6.87 21.20
C ALA A 2 -24.15 -8.19 21.12
N PRO A 3 -24.41 -9.05 20.13
CA PRO A 3 -23.69 -10.31 20.01
C PRO A 3 -22.24 -10.03 19.59
N ALA A 4 -21.31 -10.76 20.21
CA ALA A 4 -19.89 -10.74 19.86
C ALA A 4 -19.71 -11.11 18.39
N ALA A 5 -18.91 -10.33 17.67
CA ALA A 5 -18.54 -10.60 16.29
C ALA A 5 -17.75 -11.92 16.24
N ASP A 6 -18.29 -12.88 15.50
CA ASP A 6 -17.62 -14.12 15.13
C ASP A 6 -16.54 -13.79 14.10
N ASP A 7 -15.28 -13.77 14.54
CA ASP A 7 -14.07 -13.43 13.77
C ASP A 7 -13.52 -14.65 13.03
N SER A 8 -14.38 -15.62 12.69
CA SER A 8 -13.98 -16.83 11.96
C SER A 8 -13.66 -16.49 10.49
N PRO A 9 -12.45 -16.80 9.99
CA PRO A 9 -12.08 -16.53 8.61
C PRO A 9 -12.97 -17.33 7.66
N ARG A 10 -13.59 -16.66 6.68
CA ARG A 10 -14.31 -17.31 5.57
C ARG A 10 -13.32 -18.15 4.75
N GLU A 11 -13.27 -19.44 5.01
CA GLU A 11 -12.60 -20.39 4.13
C GLU A 11 -13.42 -20.59 2.85
N SER A 12 -12.91 -20.13 1.70
CA SER A 12 -13.03 -20.83 0.40
C SER A 12 -12.52 -19.99 -0.80
N GLU A 13 -11.21 -19.79 -0.89
CA GLU A 13 -10.44 -19.76 -2.15
C GLU A 13 -8.95 -19.75 -1.78
N PRO A 14 -8.07 -20.59 -2.36
CA PRO A 14 -6.66 -20.54 -1.99
C PRO A 14 -6.07 -19.19 -2.45
N LEU A 15 -5.54 -18.41 -1.50
CA LEU A 15 -4.69 -17.24 -1.77
C LEU A 15 -3.52 -17.55 -2.74
N LEU A 16 -3.26 -18.83 -2.99
CA LEU A 16 -2.30 -19.36 -3.95
C LEU A 16 -2.65 -19.06 -5.42
N ALA A 17 -3.93 -18.93 -5.80
CA ALA A 17 -4.33 -18.85 -7.21
C ALA A 17 -3.85 -17.57 -7.92
N TYR A 18 -3.80 -16.43 -7.23
CA TYR A 18 -3.35 -15.16 -7.82
C TYR A 18 -1.83 -14.93 -7.76
N ARG A 19 -1.08 -15.88 -7.19
CA ARG A 19 0.38 -15.81 -7.02
C ARG A 19 1.16 -16.40 -8.19
N ALA A 20 0.46 -17.10 -9.10
CA ALA A 20 1.08 -17.83 -10.21
C ALA A 20 1.64 -16.93 -11.34
N LEU A 21 1.40 -15.62 -11.28
CA LEU A 21 1.92 -14.64 -12.24
C LEU A 21 3.33 -14.20 -11.83
N GLU A 22 4.31 -15.08 -11.98
CA GLU A 22 5.71 -14.72 -11.76
C GLU A 22 6.46 -14.55 -13.08
N ALA A 23 7.23 -13.46 -13.19
CA ALA A 23 8.10 -13.15 -14.33
C ALA A 23 9.24 -14.18 -14.57
N PRO A 24 10.17 -13.97 -15.51
CA PRO A 24 11.43 -14.72 -15.55
C PRO A 24 12.39 -14.30 -14.42
N ILE A 25 13.32 -15.18 -14.02
CA ILE A 25 14.38 -14.86 -13.05
C ILE A 25 15.39 -13.93 -13.74
N VAL A 26 15.52 -12.68 -13.27
CA VAL A 26 16.64 -11.81 -13.63
C VAL A 26 17.71 -11.97 -12.56
N GLU A 27 18.88 -12.47 -12.94
CA GLU A 27 20.04 -12.57 -12.05
C GLU A 27 20.53 -11.17 -11.69
N ASP A 28 20.43 -10.79 -10.41
CA ASP A 28 20.92 -9.52 -9.91
C ASP A 28 21.89 -9.76 -8.75
N GLU A 29 23.18 -9.69 -9.07
CA GLU A 29 24.33 -9.83 -8.15
C GLU A 29 24.45 -8.64 -7.17
N GLY A 30 23.79 -7.50 -7.46
CA GLY A 30 24.00 -6.22 -6.77
C GLY A 30 23.45 -6.16 -5.33
N ILE A 31 22.53 -7.05 -4.94
CA ILE A 31 22.05 -7.14 -3.55
C ILE A 31 23.16 -7.63 -2.60
N PHE A 32 24.14 -8.38 -3.13
CA PHE A 32 25.14 -9.09 -2.33
C PHE A 32 26.55 -8.54 -2.46
N ALA A 33 26.76 -7.48 -3.25
CA ALA A 33 28.07 -6.90 -3.53
C ALA A 33 28.86 -6.53 -2.25
N ASP A 34 28.17 -6.25 -1.14
CA ASP A 34 28.79 -5.92 0.15
C ASP A 34 28.99 -7.13 1.09
N CYS A 35 28.81 -8.37 0.64
CA CYS A 35 28.95 -9.56 1.49
C CYS A 35 30.40 -10.05 1.61
N LEU A 36 31.31 -9.59 0.74
CA LEU A 36 32.74 -9.90 0.80
C LEU A 36 33.46 -9.25 2.00
N GLY A 37 32.88 -8.20 2.60
CA GLY A 37 33.42 -7.51 3.78
C GLY A 37 33.01 -8.08 5.14
N CYS A 38 32.22 -9.16 5.19
CA CYS A 38 31.63 -9.66 6.44
C CYS A 38 32.54 -10.62 7.26
N PHE A 39 33.86 -10.46 7.21
CA PHE A 39 34.83 -11.31 7.92
C PHE A 39 34.67 -11.34 9.47
N TYR A 40 33.93 -10.39 10.06
CA TYR A 40 33.74 -10.30 11.52
C TYR A 40 32.28 -10.33 12.01
N ALA A 41 31.28 -10.51 11.13
CA ALA A 41 29.86 -10.46 11.51
C ALA A 41 29.01 -11.55 10.82
N PHE A 42 29.34 -12.82 11.10
CA PHE A 42 28.67 -14.01 10.53
C PHE A 42 27.14 -14.02 10.76
N SER A 43 26.66 -13.42 11.85
CA SER A 43 25.23 -13.33 12.17
C SER A 43 24.42 -12.39 11.27
N GLU A 44 25.07 -11.58 10.42
CA GLU A 44 24.42 -10.61 9.53
C GLU A 44 24.46 -11.00 8.04
N CYS A 45 25.16 -12.08 7.69
CA CYS A 45 25.21 -12.59 6.31
C CYS A 45 23.90 -13.30 5.94
N LEU A 46 23.40 -13.07 4.73
CA LEU A 46 22.22 -13.78 4.22
C LEU A 46 22.58 -15.23 3.86
N THR A 47 21.79 -16.19 4.31
CA THR A 47 21.88 -17.59 3.85
C THR A 47 21.38 -17.71 2.41
N GLU A 48 21.78 -18.76 1.67
CA GLU A 48 21.30 -18.96 0.29
C GLU A 48 19.76 -19.01 0.18
N LYS A 49 19.07 -19.56 1.19
CA LYS A 49 17.60 -19.54 1.25
C LYS A 49 17.07 -18.12 1.40
N GLU A 50 17.65 -17.31 2.28
CA GLU A 50 17.28 -15.90 2.49
C GLU A 50 17.55 -15.07 1.22
N LYS A 51 18.68 -15.32 0.53
CA LYS A 51 18.99 -14.70 -0.77
C LYS A 51 17.95 -15.07 -1.82
N ALA A 52 17.59 -16.35 -1.93
CA ALA A 52 16.59 -16.84 -2.85
C ALA A 52 15.20 -16.20 -2.58
N ALA A 53 14.82 -16.05 -1.32
CA ALA A 53 13.58 -15.36 -0.94
C ALA A 53 13.58 -13.90 -1.37
N LEU A 54 14.65 -13.14 -1.11
CA LEU A 54 14.76 -11.76 -1.57
C LEU A 54 14.70 -11.65 -3.11
N ARG A 55 15.34 -12.56 -3.84
CA ARG A 55 15.24 -12.61 -5.31
C ARG A 55 13.81 -12.84 -5.80
N ARG A 56 13.03 -13.71 -5.14
CA ARG A 56 11.60 -13.90 -5.47
C ARG A 56 10.79 -12.62 -5.28
N TYR A 57 10.96 -11.93 -4.15
CA TYR A 57 10.26 -10.65 -3.93
C TYR A 57 10.74 -9.55 -4.89
N LYS A 58 12.03 -9.52 -5.25
CA LYS A 58 12.57 -8.60 -6.26
C LYS A 58 11.90 -8.80 -7.61
N LYS A 59 11.76 -10.06 -8.01
CA LYS A 59 11.08 -10.49 -9.22
C LYS A 59 9.59 -10.12 -9.21
N LYS A 60 8.88 -10.31 -8.09
CA LYS A 60 7.48 -9.85 -7.95
C LYS A 60 7.39 -8.32 -8.09
N ALA A 61 8.30 -7.59 -7.45
CA ALA A 61 8.33 -6.13 -7.48
C ALA A 61 8.71 -5.54 -8.84
N SER A 62 9.36 -6.31 -9.72
CA SER A 62 9.73 -5.86 -11.06
C SER A 62 8.60 -5.94 -12.08
N VAL A 63 7.55 -6.72 -11.80
CA VAL A 63 6.40 -6.89 -12.70
C VAL A 63 5.57 -5.61 -12.74
N GLN A 64 5.57 -4.95 -13.90
CA GLN A 64 4.70 -3.81 -14.16
C GLN A 64 3.27 -4.30 -14.41
N TYR A 65 2.29 -3.48 -14.03
CA TYR A 65 0.92 -3.71 -14.44
C TYR A 65 0.83 -3.51 -15.96
N ASP A 66 0.18 -4.45 -16.64
CA ASP A 66 0.01 -4.46 -18.10
C ASP A 66 -1.48 -4.52 -18.44
N PRO A 67 -2.07 -3.42 -18.96
CA PRO A 67 -3.46 -3.40 -19.41
C PRO A 67 -3.80 -4.39 -20.53
N GLN A 68 -2.79 -4.89 -21.24
CA GLN A 68 -2.98 -5.86 -22.32
C GLN A 68 -2.95 -7.31 -21.84
N SER A 69 -2.55 -7.56 -20.58
CA SER A 69 -2.58 -8.88 -19.96
C SER A 69 -3.97 -9.17 -19.39
N PRO A 70 -4.68 -10.19 -19.92
CA PRO A 70 -5.97 -10.60 -19.36
C PRO A 70 -5.86 -11.02 -17.89
N GLU A 71 -4.72 -11.56 -17.48
CA GLU A 71 -4.47 -11.99 -16.10
C GLU A 71 -4.37 -10.80 -15.14
N HIS A 72 -3.71 -9.71 -15.55
CA HIS A 72 -3.63 -8.48 -14.76
C HIS A 72 -4.98 -7.78 -14.66
N GLU A 73 -5.73 -7.74 -15.76
CA GLU A 73 -7.09 -7.19 -15.79
C GLU A 73 -8.05 -8.01 -14.91
N ALA A 74 -7.93 -9.35 -14.91
CA ALA A 74 -8.72 -10.21 -14.03
C ALA A 74 -8.46 -9.92 -12.53
N LEU A 75 -7.21 -9.63 -12.15
CA LEU A 75 -6.89 -9.22 -10.78
C LEU A 75 -7.50 -7.86 -10.44
N LEU A 76 -7.51 -6.92 -11.39
CA LEU A 76 -8.11 -5.60 -11.19
C LEU A 76 -9.62 -5.73 -10.98
N CYS A 77 -10.28 -6.57 -11.77
CA CYS A 77 -11.69 -6.91 -11.60
C CYS A 77 -11.95 -7.56 -10.24
N LYS A 78 -11.09 -8.51 -9.83
CA LYS A 78 -11.19 -9.15 -8.51
C LYS A 78 -11.10 -8.15 -7.37
N TYR A 79 -10.18 -7.18 -7.44
CA TYR A 79 -10.08 -6.12 -6.43
C TYR A 79 -11.37 -5.30 -6.35
N PHE A 80 -11.94 -4.90 -7.49
CA PHE A 80 -13.20 -4.15 -7.53
C PHE A 80 -14.34 -4.93 -6.89
N ARG A 81 -14.48 -6.22 -7.24
CA ARG A 81 -15.52 -7.08 -6.67
C ARG A 81 -15.37 -7.27 -5.17
N LEU A 82 -14.14 -7.50 -4.69
CA LEU A 82 -13.86 -7.59 -3.26
C LEU A 82 -14.22 -6.28 -2.54
N ALA A 83 -13.88 -5.13 -3.13
CA ALA A 83 -14.10 -3.84 -2.50
C ALA A 83 -15.59 -3.43 -2.41
N PHE A 84 -16.41 -3.87 -3.37
CA PHE A 84 -17.85 -3.61 -3.40
C PHE A 84 -18.72 -4.81 -3.00
N HIS A 85 -18.10 -5.91 -2.55
CA HIS A 85 -18.79 -7.18 -2.23
C HIS A 85 -19.69 -7.69 -3.36
N LEU A 86 -19.20 -7.62 -4.60
CA LEU A 86 -19.93 -8.06 -5.78
C LEU A 86 -19.68 -9.55 -6.08
N PRO A 87 -20.69 -10.28 -6.56
CA PRO A 87 -20.51 -11.62 -7.12
C PRO A 87 -19.54 -11.66 -8.32
N ASP A 88 -18.92 -12.83 -8.58
CA ASP A 88 -17.92 -13.01 -9.63
C ASP A 88 -18.45 -12.87 -11.06
N ASP A 89 -19.76 -13.07 -11.26
CA ASP A 89 -20.47 -12.93 -12.54
C ASP A 89 -20.84 -11.48 -12.87
N VAL A 90 -20.65 -10.54 -11.94
CA VAL A 90 -20.87 -9.12 -12.22
C VAL A 90 -19.73 -8.57 -13.08
N ASP A 91 -20.11 -7.97 -14.21
CA ASP A 91 -19.21 -7.24 -15.09
C ASP A 91 -18.64 -6.02 -14.37
N VAL A 92 -17.30 -5.93 -14.37
CA VAL A 92 -16.59 -4.78 -13.80
C VAL A 92 -16.38 -3.76 -14.91
N PRO A 93 -16.78 -2.49 -14.72
CA PRO A 93 -16.58 -1.48 -15.73
C PRO A 93 -15.08 -1.17 -15.89
N GLU A 94 -14.62 -1.14 -17.14
CA GLU A 94 -13.23 -0.80 -17.47
C GLU A 94 -12.85 0.58 -16.93
N LYS A 95 -13.79 1.54 -17.03
CA LYS A 95 -13.67 2.92 -16.54
C LYS A 95 -14.99 3.37 -15.93
N ALA A 96 -14.94 3.94 -14.73
CA ALA A 96 -16.10 4.39 -13.99
C ALA A 96 -15.69 5.26 -12.79
N ASP A 97 -16.60 6.11 -12.30
CA ASP A 97 -16.38 6.88 -11.09
C ASP A 97 -16.27 6.01 -9.82
N GLN A 98 -16.77 4.78 -9.85
CA GLN A 98 -16.59 3.82 -8.75
C GLN A 98 -15.11 3.53 -8.47
N TRP A 99 -14.23 3.68 -9.47
CA TRP A 99 -12.79 3.60 -9.21
C TRP A 99 -12.30 4.78 -8.34
N LYS A 100 -12.87 5.98 -8.51
CA LYS A 100 -12.59 7.12 -7.64
C LYS A 100 -13.19 6.92 -6.24
N GLU A 101 -14.30 6.19 -6.11
CA GLU A 101 -14.86 5.77 -4.82
C GLU A 101 -13.88 4.90 -4.02
N LEU A 102 -13.12 4.05 -4.71
CA LEU A 102 -12.02 3.27 -4.12
C LEU A 102 -10.78 4.13 -3.79
N GLY A 103 -10.76 5.39 -4.22
CA GLY A 103 -9.64 6.30 -4.01
C GLY A 103 -8.51 6.16 -5.04
N PHE A 104 -8.82 5.70 -6.26
CA PHE A 104 -7.92 5.89 -7.41
C PHE A 104 -7.95 7.36 -7.89
N GLN A 105 -6.88 7.81 -8.56
CA GLN A 105 -6.77 9.22 -8.97
C GLN A 105 -7.83 9.64 -9.99
N ASN A 106 -8.27 8.72 -10.84
CA ASN A 106 -9.29 8.98 -11.86
C ASN A 106 -10.16 7.74 -12.07
N GLY A 107 -11.08 7.80 -13.05
CA GLY A 107 -12.01 6.71 -13.34
C GLY A 107 -11.38 5.49 -14.03
N ASP A 108 -10.08 5.52 -14.31
CA ASP A 108 -9.27 4.46 -14.91
C ASP A 108 -8.04 4.17 -14.03
N PRO A 109 -8.07 3.09 -13.21
CA PRO A 109 -7.06 2.82 -12.18
C PRO A 109 -5.70 2.38 -12.76
N ARG A 110 -5.62 2.03 -14.05
CA ARG A 110 -4.44 1.43 -14.68
C ARG A 110 -3.21 2.33 -14.57
N SER A 111 -3.42 3.63 -14.71
CA SER A 111 -2.35 4.63 -14.65
C SER A 111 -1.75 4.82 -13.25
N ASP A 112 -2.48 4.42 -12.20
CA ASP A 112 -2.03 4.53 -10.82
C ASP A 112 -0.92 3.51 -10.51
N PHE A 113 -0.94 2.33 -11.14
CA PHE A 113 -0.01 1.23 -10.85
C PHE A 113 1.43 1.45 -11.38
N ARG A 114 1.76 2.60 -11.96
CA ARG A 114 3.11 2.91 -12.49
C ARG A 114 4.22 2.82 -11.44
N GLY A 115 3.95 3.20 -10.19
CA GLY A 115 4.95 3.18 -9.11
C GLY A 115 5.03 1.86 -8.34
N GLY A 116 3.89 1.21 -8.12
CA GLY A 116 3.79 -0.02 -7.33
C GLY A 116 3.74 -1.32 -8.14
N GLY A 117 3.58 -1.22 -9.46
CA GLY A 117 3.44 -2.36 -10.37
C GLY A 117 2.25 -3.26 -10.03
N LEU A 118 2.28 -4.48 -10.59
CA LEU A 118 1.28 -5.51 -10.29
C LEU A 118 1.26 -5.89 -8.81
N LEU A 119 2.42 -5.86 -8.16
CA LEU A 119 2.57 -6.19 -6.74
C LEU A 119 1.68 -5.33 -5.84
N SER A 120 1.47 -4.06 -6.18
CA SER A 120 0.56 -3.21 -5.41
C SER A 120 -0.89 -3.69 -5.46
N LEU A 121 -1.37 -4.13 -6.63
CA LEU A 121 -2.69 -4.72 -6.79
C LEU A 121 -2.81 -6.06 -6.01
N GLN A 122 -1.77 -6.90 -6.03
CA GLN A 122 -1.74 -8.15 -5.25
C GLN A 122 -1.81 -7.89 -3.74
N CYS A 123 -1.07 -6.90 -3.23
CA CYS A 123 -1.15 -6.45 -1.84
C CYS A 123 -2.55 -5.94 -1.48
N MET A 124 -3.18 -5.16 -2.36
CA MET A 124 -4.53 -4.63 -2.16
C MET A 124 -5.59 -5.73 -2.11
N ILE A 125 -5.52 -6.72 -3.02
CA ILE A 125 -6.39 -7.90 -3.01
C ILE A 125 -6.17 -8.72 -1.74
N TYR A 126 -4.92 -8.94 -1.34
CA TYR A 126 -4.60 -9.64 -0.09
C TYR A 126 -5.26 -8.94 1.10
N PHE A 127 -5.19 -7.61 1.15
CA PHE A 127 -5.77 -6.85 2.25
C PHE A 127 -7.30 -6.92 2.26
N ALA A 128 -7.94 -6.69 1.11
CA ALA A 128 -9.39 -6.73 0.96
C ALA A 128 -9.98 -8.12 1.27
N HIS A 129 -9.24 -9.19 0.95
CA HIS A 129 -9.69 -10.55 1.21
C HIS A 129 -9.40 -11.01 2.65
N LYS A 130 -8.14 -10.90 3.11
CA LYS A 130 -7.72 -11.48 4.39
C LYS A 130 -8.14 -10.66 5.60
N TYR A 131 -8.09 -9.33 5.49
CA TYR A 131 -8.47 -8.41 6.57
C TYR A 131 -9.66 -7.56 6.14
N SER A 132 -10.69 -8.20 5.56
CA SER A 132 -11.87 -7.55 4.98
C SER A 132 -12.50 -6.52 5.92
N HIS A 133 -12.65 -6.83 7.20
CA HIS A 133 -13.22 -5.90 8.18
C HIS A 133 -12.39 -4.61 8.34
N HIS A 134 -11.06 -4.74 8.37
CA HIS A 134 -10.17 -3.57 8.42
C HIS A 134 -10.22 -2.80 7.10
N PHE A 135 -10.19 -3.51 5.97
CA PHE A 135 -10.28 -2.90 4.65
C PHE A 135 -11.59 -2.10 4.47
N GLU A 136 -12.74 -2.69 4.79
CA GLU A 136 -14.07 -2.06 4.75
C GLU A 136 -14.13 -0.83 5.65
N THR A 137 -13.53 -0.91 6.84
CA THR A 137 -13.44 0.22 7.76
C THR A 137 -12.62 1.34 7.13
N LEU A 138 -11.44 1.04 6.60
CA LEU A 138 -10.59 2.02 5.91
C LEU A 138 -11.30 2.65 4.71
N MET A 139 -11.97 1.84 3.89
CA MET A 139 -12.78 2.29 2.74
C MET A 139 -13.87 3.27 3.17
N ARG A 140 -14.68 2.89 4.16
CA ARG A 140 -15.76 3.73 4.69
C ARG A 140 -15.21 5.03 5.27
N GLU A 141 -14.11 4.97 6.01
CA GLU A 141 -13.60 6.09 6.78
C GLU A 141 -12.73 7.06 5.97
N SER A 142 -12.08 6.59 4.90
CA SER A 142 -11.22 7.41 4.02
C SER A 142 -12.01 8.22 2.99
N ASN A 143 -13.26 7.83 2.71
CA ASN A 143 -14.10 8.44 1.68
C ASN A 143 -15.56 8.63 2.13
N ARG A 144 -15.76 8.98 3.42
CA ARG A 144 -17.07 8.99 4.12
C ARG A 144 -18.17 9.73 3.39
N ASP A 145 -17.87 10.84 2.71
CA ASP A 145 -18.88 11.71 2.09
C ASP A 145 -18.90 11.59 0.56
N TYR A 146 -18.17 10.65 -0.05
CA TYR A 146 -18.15 10.53 -1.51
C TYR A 146 -19.51 10.19 -2.10
N ALA A 147 -20.17 9.13 -1.61
CA ALA A 147 -21.46 8.71 -2.13
C ALA A 147 -22.52 9.83 -1.99
N ALA A 148 -22.51 10.53 -0.85
CA ALA A 148 -23.42 11.64 -0.59
C ALA A 148 -23.08 12.91 -1.40
N ARG A 149 -21.81 13.16 -1.74
CA ARG A 149 -21.43 14.24 -2.68
C ARG A 149 -21.75 13.90 -4.12
N ARG A 150 -21.48 12.68 -4.58
CA ARG A 150 -21.89 12.18 -5.90
C ARG A 150 -23.40 12.30 -6.10
N ALA A 151 -24.18 11.99 -5.07
CA ALA A 151 -25.64 12.14 -5.11
C ALA A 151 -26.10 13.60 -5.16
N ARG A 152 -25.32 14.54 -4.57
CA ARG A 152 -25.63 15.99 -4.57
C ARG A 152 -25.15 16.70 -5.83
N ASP A 153 -23.98 16.35 -6.34
CA ASP A 153 -23.35 16.97 -7.50
C ASP A 153 -22.50 15.95 -8.27
N PRO A 154 -23.07 15.32 -9.32
CA PRO A 154 -22.37 14.34 -10.14
C PRO A 154 -21.17 14.89 -10.92
N ALA A 155 -21.04 16.21 -11.07
CA ALA A 155 -20.07 16.84 -11.97
C ALA A 155 -18.76 17.30 -11.30
N SER A 156 -18.69 17.42 -9.96
CA SER A 156 -17.49 17.95 -9.25
C SER A 156 -16.50 16.91 -8.74
N SER A 157 -16.69 15.63 -9.05
CA SER A 157 -15.94 14.50 -8.45
C SER A 157 -14.56 14.22 -9.10
N SER A 158 -13.69 15.22 -9.21
CA SER A 158 -12.27 15.00 -9.55
C SER A 158 -11.37 15.53 -8.44
N TYR A 159 -10.67 14.64 -7.74
CA TYR A 159 -9.55 15.02 -6.89
C TYR A 159 -8.46 15.65 -7.77
N GLY A 160 -8.40 16.99 -7.79
CA GLY A 160 -7.37 17.76 -8.48
C GLY A 160 -6.07 17.78 -7.67
N MET A 161 -5.21 16.80 -7.88
CA MET A 161 -3.80 16.85 -7.47
C MET A 161 -2.91 16.85 -8.71
N ASN A 162 -2.96 17.95 -9.47
CA ASN A 162 -1.95 18.27 -10.50
C ASN A 162 -1.84 19.80 -10.62
N GLY A 163 -1.19 20.41 -9.62
CA GLY A 163 -0.79 21.81 -9.68
C GLY A 163 0.52 21.99 -10.43
N ARG A 164 0.51 21.78 -11.76
CA ARG A 164 1.47 22.36 -12.71
C ARG A 164 0.84 22.45 -14.10
N GLY A 165 0.25 23.60 -14.39
CA GLY A 165 -0.14 24.02 -15.73
C GLY A 165 0.20 25.49 -15.87
N ASP A 166 1.23 25.77 -16.67
CA ASP A 166 1.60 27.11 -17.09
C ASP A 166 0.41 27.76 -17.83
N SER A 167 -0.02 28.93 -17.37
CA SER A 167 -0.79 29.88 -18.17
C SER A 167 -0.62 31.27 -17.56
N GLN A 168 0.13 32.11 -18.26
CA GLN A 168 0.10 33.55 -18.08
C GLN A 168 -1.30 34.04 -18.48
N ASP A 169 -2.13 34.40 -17.52
CA ASP A 169 -3.04 35.53 -17.66
C ASP A 169 -3.58 35.92 -16.28
N GLY A 170 -3.30 37.17 -15.90
CA GLY A 170 -3.72 37.73 -14.63
C GLY A 170 -5.21 38.05 -14.65
N THR A 171 -5.99 37.39 -13.79
CA THR A 171 -7.09 37.95 -13.00
C THR A 171 -7.69 36.86 -12.09
N GLY A 172 -7.72 37.11 -10.77
CA GLY A 172 -8.63 36.44 -9.83
C GLY A 172 -8.34 34.97 -9.50
N GLY A 173 -7.31 34.71 -8.70
CA GLY A 173 -7.07 33.40 -8.08
C GLY A 173 -8.04 33.11 -6.94
N ASP A 174 -9.26 32.69 -7.27
CA ASP A 174 -10.14 31.92 -6.37
C ASP A 174 -10.11 30.45 -6.80
N HIS A 175 -8.96 29.81 -6.61
CA HIS A 175 -8.90 28.35 -6.70
C HIS A 175 -9.68 27.77 -5.52
N GLN A 176 -10.86 27.26 -5.82
CA GLN A 176 -11.80 26.52 -4.96
C GLN A 176 -11.08 25.50 -4.05
N GLN A 177 -10.54 25.95 -2.93
CA GLN A 177 -10.47 25.15 -1.71
C GLN A 177 -11.92 25.03 -1.22
N GLN A 178 -12.56 23.89 -1.47
CA GLN A 178 -13.84 23.58 -0.84
C GLN A 178 -13.67 23.77 0.68
N ARG A 179 -14.39 24.75 1.23
CA ARG A 179 -14.37 25.06 2.67
C ARG A 179 -14.81 23.82 3.45
N ARG A 180 -13.83 23.11 4.02
CA ARG A 180 -14.02 22.08 5.04
C ARG A 180 -14.84 22.67 6.17
N GLN A 181 -15.91 21.99 6.58
CA GLN A 181 -16.64 22.36 7.78
C GLN A 181 -15.75 22.09 9.00
N GLU A 182 -15.65 23.04 9.92
CA GLU A 182 -14.82 22.91 11.12
C GLU A 182 -15.18 21.61 11.88
N GLY A 183 -14.18 20.73 12.06
CA GLY A 183 -14.34 19.47 12.79
C GLY A 183 -14.44 18.19 11.94
N GLU A 184 -14.71 18.28 10.63
CA GLU A 184 -14.80 17.08 9.76
C GLU A 184 -13.42 16.51 9.41
N PRO A 185 -13.06 15.26 9.68
CA PRO A 185 -11.72 14.72 9.38
C PRO A 185 -11.42 14.72 7.87
N TRP A 186 -10.14 14.81 7.52
CA TRP A 186 -9.70 14.76 6.13
C TRP A 186 -9.92 13.40 5.50
N GLU A 187 -10.60 13.39 4.37
CA GLU A 187 -10.61 12.28 3.43
C GLU A 187 -9.30 12.22 2.64
N TYR A 188 -9.00 11.03 2.13
CA TYR A 188 -7.80 10.80 1.32
C TYR A 188 -8.00 9.65 0.34
N PRO A 189 -7.30 9.66 -0.81
CA PRO A 189 -7.47 8.65 -1.84
C PRO A 189 -6.84 7.32 -1.41
N LEU A 190 -7.66 6.41 -0.85
CA LEU A 190 -7.19 5.18 -0.21
C LEU A 190 -6.38 4.28 -1.15
N SER A 191 -6.88 3.98 -2.35
CA SER A 191 -6.17 3.13 -3.31
C SER A 191 -4.86 3.75 -3.78
N ALA A 192 -4.83 5.07 -4.03
CA ALA A 192 -3.57 5.76 -4.35
C ALA A 192 -2.56 5.67 -3.19
N VAL A 193 -3.02 5.77 -1.95
CA VAL A 193 -2.18 5.54 -0.76
C VAL A 193 -1.68 4.11 -0.70
N PHE A 194 -2.50 3.11 -0.99
CA PHE A 194 -2.08 1.71 -1.04
C PHE A 194 -0.98 1.48 -2.09
N VAL A 195 -1.13 2.00 -3.31
CA VAL A 195 -0.06 1.92 -4.31
C VAL A 195 1.23 2.56 -3.80
N ASN A 196 1.12 3.73 -3.15
CA ASN A 196 2.27 4.41 -2.56
C ASN A 196 2.93 3.63 -1.41
N ILE A 197 2.16 2.92 -0.58
CA ILE A 197 2.69 2.06 0.49
C ILE A 197 3.53 0.93 -0.11
N THR A 198 3.01 0.24 -1.13
CA THR A 198 3.75 -0.84 -1.78
C THR A 198 5.05 -0.33 -2.38
N HIS A 199 4.99 0.79 -3.12
CA HIS A 199 6.19 1.42 -3.68
C HIS A 199 7.19 1.81 -2.59
N PHE A 200 6.72 2.36 -1.47
CA PHE A 200 7.53 2.67 -0.29
C PHE A 200 8.24 1.42 0.26
N LEU A 201 7.51 0.33 0.48
CA LEU A 201 8.07 -0.90 1.05
C LEU A 201 9.11 -1.53 0.12
N VAL A 202 8.85 -1.54 -1.20
CA VAL A 202 9.77 -2.04 -2.22
C VAL A 202 11.07 -1.25 -2.23
N LEU A 203 11.00 0.08 -2.19
CA LEU A 203 12.19 0.93 -2.14
C LEU A 203 12.96 0.77 -0.82
N TYR A 204 12.24 0.80 0.32
CA TYR A 204 12.87 0.63 1.63
C TYR A 204 13.60 -0.72 1.74
N LEU A 205 12.98 -1.81 1.30
CA LEU A 205 13.55 -3.16 1.35
C LEU A 205 14.52 -3.47 0.19
N LYS A 206 14.84 -2.49 -0.67
CA LYS A 206 15.75 -2.67 -1.83
C LYS A 206 15.32 -3.79 -2.79
N LEU A 207 14.01 -3.95 -2.97
CA LEU A 207 13.41 -4.96 -3.84
C LEU A 207 13.25 -4.48 -5.29
N ASN A 208 13.73 -3.28 -5.63
CA ASN A 208 13.68 -2.77 -7.00
C ASN A 208 15.02 -2.99 -7.73
N HIS A 209 15.00 -3.14 -9.05
CA HIS A 209 16.21 -3.27 -9.87
C HIS A 209 16.81 -1.91 -10.26
N ALA A 210 15.99 -0.86 -10.30
CA ALA A 210 16.42 0.49 -10.62
C ALA A 210 16.21 1.43 -9.42
N PRO A 211 17.06 2.46 -9.25
CA PRO A 211 16.81 3.52 -8.28
C PRO A 211 15.52 4.26 -8.64
N GLY A 212 14.48 4.07 -7.84
CA GLY A 212 13.24 4.85 -7.90
C GLY A 212 13.24 5.99 -6.89
N HIS A 213 12.49 7.05 -7.17
CA HIS A 213 12.29 8.16 -6.23
C HIS A 213 10.85 8.16 -5.72
N ASN A 214 10.69 8.13 -4.40
CA ASN A 214 9.41 8.41 -3.74
C ASN A 214 9.64 9.56 -2.74
N PRO A 215 9.00 10.73 -2.93
CA PRO A 215 9.21 11.91 -2.08
C PRO A 215 8.94 11.66 -0.60
N ALA A 216 8.04 10.73 -0.27
CA ALA A 216 7.70 10.36 1.11
C ALA A 216 8.75 9.44 1.78
N VAL A 217 9.73 8.96 1.03
CA VAL A 217 10.71 7.94 1.49
C VAL A 217 12.11 8.52 1.67
N GLY A 218 12.47 9.54 0.89
CA GLY A 218 13.84 10.04 0.82
C GLY A 218 14.81 8.96 0.29
N SER A 219 16.07 9.02 0.74
CA SER A 219 17.14 8.08 0.34
C SER A 219 17.34 6.91 1.32
N ASP A 220 16.69 6.93 2.49
CA ASP A 220 17.00 6.00 3.58
C ASP A 220 16.35 4.62 3.34
N THR A 221 17.17 3.65 3.00
CA THR A 221 16.79 2.25 2.77
C THR A 221 17.09 1.38 3.99
N ALA A 222 16.59 0.15 4.01
CA ALA A 222 16.77 -0.80 5.10
C ALA A 222 18.27 -1.13 5.33
N SER A 223 18.67 -1.17 6.59
CA SER A 223 19.99 -1.65 6.99
C SER A 223 20.13 -3.15 6.71
N LYS A 224 21.37 -3.67 6.64
CA LYS A 224 21.64 -5.11 6.46
C LYS A 224 20.90 -5.97 7.51
N LYS A 225 20.86 -5.51 8.77
CA LYS A 225 20.12 -6.16 9.85
C LYS A 225 18.61 -6.22 9.57
N CYS A 226 18.00 -5.12 9.09
CA CYS A 226 16.58 -5.11 8.77
C CYS A 226 16.26 -5.97 7.55
N LEU A 227 17.10 -5.91 6.50
CA LEU A 227 16.96 -6.76 5.32
C LEU A 227 17.06 -8.25 5.68
N LYS A 228 17.99 -8.63 6.57
CA LYS A 228 18.09 -10.01 7.05
C LYS A 228 16.84 -10.44 7.85
N ALA A 229 16.30 -9.58 8.70
CA ALA A 229 15.06 -9.87 9.41
C ALA A 229 13.91 -10.11 8.44
N PHE A 230 13.72 -9.24 7.44
CA PHE A 230 12.72 -9.46 6.39
C PHE A 230 12.98 -10.74 5.59
N ALA A 231 14.23 -11.01 5.18
CA ALA A 231 14.58 -12.19 4.40
C ALA A 231 14.28 -13.51 5.14
N ARG A 232 14.45 -13.53 6.48
CA ARG A 232 14.05 -14.69 7.32
C ARG A 232 12.54 -14.92 7.28
N LEU A 233 11.76 -13.86 7.42
CA LEU A 233 10.29 -13.93 7.38
C LEU A 233 9.78 -14.28 5.98
N ALA A 234 10.51 -13.86 4.95
CA ALA A 234 10.25 -14.22 3.55
C ALA A 234 10.56 -15.70 3.22
N LEU A 235 11.09 -16.49 4.17
CA LEU A 235 11.19 -17.94 4.04
C LEU A 235 9.87 -18.67 4.31
N ASP A 236 8.87 -17.97 4.84
CA ASP A 236 7.54 -18.53 5.09
C ASP A 236 6.94 -19.12 3.82
N GLU A 237 6.42 -20.34 3.91
CA GLU A 237 5.86 -21.09 2.76
C GLU A 237 4.65 -20.38 2.13
N ARG A 238 3.95 -19.53 2.89
CA ARG A 238 2.84 -18.73 2.37
C ARG A 238 3.32 -17.58 1.50
N ASP A 239 4.61 -17.25 1.48
CA ASP A 239 5.24 -16.25 0.61
C ASP A 239 4.45 -14.93 0.53
N CYS A 240 3.95 -14.47 1.69
CA CYS A 240 3.10 -13.29 1.84
C CYS A 240 3.64 -12.25 2.84
N ALA A 241 4.93 -12.29 3.15
CA ALA A 241 5.54 -11.44 4.16
C ALA A 241 5.43 -9.95 3.79
N LEU A 242 5.53 -9.60 2.51
CA LEU A 242 5.37 -8.21 2.07
C LEU A 242 3.92 -7.75 2.17
N GLU A 243 2.98 -8.60 1.77
CA GLU A 243 1.53 -8.35 1.82
C GLU A 243 1.05 -8.16 3.26
N GLU A 244 1.55 -8.97 4.19
CA GLU A 244 1.30 -8.80 5.63
C GLU A 244 1.84 -7.47 6.16
N LEU A 245 3.08 -7.14 5.79
CA LEU A 245 3.71 -5.87 6.17
C LEU A 245 2.93 -4.67 5.59
N PHE A 246 2.47 -4.81 4.34
CA PHE A 246 1.62 -3.84 3.65
C PHE A 246 0.31 -3.61 4.42
N CYS A 247 -0.41 -4.67 4.80
CA CYS A 247 -1.66 -4.55 5.56
C CYS A 247 -1.44 -3.81 6.89
N CYS A 248 -0.35 -4.15 7.58
CA CYS A 248 -0.01 -3.52 8.86
C CYS A 248 0.37 -2.05 8.70
N ALA A 249 1.13 -1.71 7.65
CA ALA A 249 1.45 -0.35 7.31
C ALA A 249 0.20 0.46 6.93
N ALA A 250 -0.70 -0.10 6.12
CA ALA A 250 -1.95 0.52 5.70
C ALA A 250 -2.86 0.87 6.90
N ILE A 251 -3.06 -0.08 7.81
CA ILE A 251 -3.85 0.13 9.03
C ILE A 251 -3.21 1.21 9.91
N ARG A 252 -1.89 1.17 10.09
CA ARG A 252 -1.16 2.17 10.88
C ARG A 252 -1.28 3.56 10.27
N ILE A 253 -1.04 3.69 8.97
CA ILE A 253 -1.13 4.96 8.24
C ILE A 253 -2.52 5.55 8.40
N HIS A 254 -3.57 4.73 8.23
CA HIS A 254 -4.94 5.19 8.41
C HIS A 254 -5.19 5.70 9.83
N ARG A 255 -4.77 4.95 10.86
CA ARG A 255 -4.95 5.36 12.28
C ARG A 255 -4.23 6.68 12.58
N LEU A 256 -2.99 6.82 12.12
CA LEU A 256 -2.20 8.05 12.28
C LEU A 256 -2.83 9.23 11.54
N TRP A 257 -3.28 9.01 10.30
CA TRP A 257 -3.96 10.05 9.52
C TRP A 257 -5.24 10.50 10.21
N LYS A 258 -6.06 9.56 10.71
CA LYS A 258 -7.28 9.90 11.47
C LYS A 258 -6.97 10.81 12.65
N ILE A 259 -6.00 10.45 13.49
CA ILE A 259 -5.61 11.27 14.65
C ILE A 259 -5.12 12.65 14.21
N LYS A 260 -4.22 12.70 13.22
CA LYS A 260 -3.67 13.96 12.72
C LYS A 260 -4.77 14.85 12.16
N SER A 261 -5.70 14.27 11.40
CA SER A 261 -6.81 14.98 10.75
C SER A 261 -7.83 15.60 11.71
N LEU A 262 -7.80 15.23 13.00
CA LEU A 262 -8.58 15.90 14.04
C LEU A 262 -8.11 17.35 14.26
N SER A 263 -6.84 17.65 13.99
CA SER A 263 -6.34 19.02 14.09
C SER A 263 -6.95 19.90 12.97
N PRO A 264 -7.53 21.07 13.30
CA PRO A 264 -8.05 22.01 12.32
C PRO A 264 -7.00 22.48 11.30
N SER A 265 -5.71 22.51 11.68
CA SER A 265 -4.60 22.98 10.84
C SER A 265 -4.02 21.92 9.89
N THR A 266 -4.46 20.65 10.01
CA THR A 266 -3.95 19.58 9.14
C THR A 266 -4.35 19.84 7.70
N THR A 267 -3.51 19.42 6.77
CA THR A 267 -3.74 19.45 5.33
C THR A 267 -3.18 18.19 4.67
N LEU A 268 -3.54 17.93 3.40
CA LEU A 268 -3.00 16.79 2.65
C LEU A 268 -1.46 16.82 2.50
N THR A 269 -0.82 17.99 2.61
CA THR A 269 0.65 18.08 2.56
C THR A 269 1.33 17.49 3.79
N ASP A 270 0.57 17.18 4.84
CA ASP A 270 1.09 16.54 6.05
C ASP A 270 1.11 15.00 5.96
N PHE A 271 0.52 14.42 4.92
CA PHE A 271 0.48 12.97 4.72
C PHE A 271 1.87 12.30 4.67
N PRO A 272 2.92 12.90 4.06
CA PRO A 272 4.28 12.35 4.11
C PRO A 272 4.82 12.13 5.54
N GLU A 273 4.41 12.93 6.53
CA GLU A 273 4.81 12.75 7.93
C GLU A 273 4.24 11.45 8.51
N VAL A 274 3.00 11.09 8.14
CA VAL A 274 2.36 9.82 8.54
C VAL A 274 3.08 8.62 7.93
N MET A 275 3.50 8.73 6.66
CA MET A 275 4.33 7.72 6.00
C MET A 275 5.69 7.56 6.70
N GLN A 276 6.36 8.67 7.03
CA GLN A 276 7.65 8.67 7.73
C GLN A 276 7.54 8.07 9.15
N ASN A 277 6.45 8.36 9.87
CA ASN A 277 6.18 7.73 11.17
C ASN A 277 6.05 6.21 11.03
N THR A 278 5.29 5.75 10.04
CA THR A 278 5.11 4.33 9.74
C THR A 278 6.44 3.65 9.39
N LYS A 279 7.29 4.31 8.58
CA LYS A 279 8.65 3.85 8.29
C LYS A 279 9.49 3.65 9.56
N ARG A 280 9.48 4.63 10.49
CA ARG A 280 10.20 4.51 11.76
C ARG A 280 9.71 3.32 12.59
N ALA A 281 8.41 3.08 12.62
CA ALA A 281 7.83 1.94 13.31
C ALA A 281 8.27 0.60 12.69
N ILE A 282 8.29 0.50 11.35
CA ILE A 282 8.79 -0.67 10.62
C ILE A 282 10.29 -0.92 10.90
N VAL A 283 11.11 0.13 10.90
CA VAL A 283 12.54 0.04 11.26
C VAL A 283 12.70 -0.49 12.70
N GLY A 284 11.93 0.05 13.65
CA GLY A 284 11.95 -0.36 15.05
C GLY A 284 11.50 -1.82 15.24
N LEU A 285 10.48 -2.25 14.48
CA LEU A 285 10.03 -3.64 14.43
C LEU A 285 11.15 -4.56 13.95
N PHE A 286 11.71 -4.33 12.75
CA PHE A 286 12.79 -5.18 12.23
C PHE A 286 14.07 -5.15 13.07
N SER A 287 14.35 -4.03 13.74
CA SER A 287 15.50 -3.93 14.66
C SER A 287 15.40 -4.88 15.86
N ARG A 288 14.17 -5.23 16.27
CA ARG A 288 13.86 -6.23 17.31
C ARG A 288 13.90 -7.68 16.81
N ARG A 289 14.11 -7.89 15.50
CA ARG A 289 14.21 -9.21 14.85
C ARG A 289 12.97 -10.09 15.10
N PRO A 290 11.81 -9.72 14.56
CA PRO A 290 10.62 -10.56 14.65
C PRO A 290 10.90 -11.92 14.01
N ASP A 291 10.37 -12.96 14.64
CA ASP A 291 10.54 -14.35 14.22
C ASP A 291 9.36 -14.85 13.39
N HIS A 292 8.21 -14.16 13.43
CA HIS A 292 7.03 -14.50 12.63
C HIS A 292 6.29 -13.27 12.07
N VAL A 293 5.66 -13.43 10.89
CA VAL A 293 4.95 -12.32 10.19
C VAL A 293 3.80 -11.72 11.00
N LEU A 294 3.18 -12.48 11.90
CA LEU A 294 2.12 -11.95 12.78
C LEU A 294 2.63 -10.91 13.78
N GLU A 295 3.93 -10.87 14.08
CA GLU A 295 4.49 -9.80 14.91
C GLU A 295 4.38 -8.42 14.26
N PHE A 296 4.10 -8.36 12.94
CA PHE A 296 3.82 -7.10 12.26
C PHE A 296 2.56 -6.42 12.80
N HIS A 297 1.64 -7.16 13.43
CA HIS A 297 0.45 -6.60 14.08
C HIS A 297 0.81 -5.66 15.24
N GLN A 298 2.03 -5.72 15.78
CA GLN A 298 2.51 -4.73 16.76
C GLN A 298 2.55 -3.29 16.19
N LEU A 299 2.51 -3.13 14.86
CA LEU A 299 2.33 -1.84 14.20
C LEU A 299 0.95 -1.22 14.45
N PHE A 300 -0.05 -2.04 14.83
CA PHE A 300 -1.40 -1.59 15.20
C PHE A 300 -1.39 -0.74 16.48
N ASP A 301 -0.64 -1.17 17.50
CA ASP A 301 -0.76 -0.68 18.88
C ASP A 301 0.12 0.55 19.17
N THR A 302 1.18 0.75 18.39
CA THR A 302 2.19 1.80 18.60
C THR A 302 1.74 3.20 18.12
N VAL A 303 0.44 3.48 18.18
CA VAL A 303 -0.13 4.79 17.82
C VAL A 303 -0.26 5.71 19.06
N ALA A 304 -0.29 5.13 20.26
CA ALA A 304 -0.58 5.85 21.50
C ALA A 304 0.59 6.65 22.13
N ALA A 305 1.81 6.58 21.58
CA ALA A 305 3.01 7.16 22.23
C ALA A 305 3.47 8.51 21.63
N ALA A 306 2.70 9.12 20.74
CA ALA A 306 3.07 10.38 20.08
C ALA A 306 1.90 11.38 19.98
N ALA A 307 1.06 11.41 21.02
CA ALA A 307 0.08 12.47 21.25
C ALA A 307 0.59 13.36 22.39
#